data_AF-A0A498H356-F1
#
_entry.id   AF-A0A498H356-F1
#
_cell.length_a   1.000
_cell.length_b   1.000
_cell.length_c   1.000
_cell.angle_alpha   90.00
_cell.angle_beta   90.00
_cell.angle_gamma   90.00
#
_symmetry.space_group_name_H-M   'P 1'
#
loop_
_entity.id
_entity.type
_entity.pdbx_description
1 polymer ?
#
loop_
_entity_poly.entity_id
_entity_poly.type
_entity_poly.pdbx_seq_one_letter_code
_entity_poly.pdbx_strand_id
1 'polypeptide(L)' 'GKLAKDYADILALIDPNNGGNDVEISVLGKFMNTYPFLKESLASVGESDDGIEKYGRMSESTAKTIIGQILSLI' A
#
# COMPACT_ATOMS: atom_id res chain seq x y z
N GLY A 1 -2.63 10.49 -13.46
CA GLY A 1 -3.86 9.92 -14.10
C GLY A 1 -4.75 9.22 -13.07
N LYS A 2 -5.75 8.43 -13.50
CA LYS A 2 -6.64 7.68 -12.58
C LYS A 2 -5.85 6.70 -11.69
N LEU A 3 -4.93 5.94 -12.29
CA LEU A 3 -4.10 4.96 -11.56
C LEU A 3 -3.27 5.59 -10.44
N ALA A 4 -2.61 6.72 -10.71
CA ALA A 4 -1.88 7.47 -9.68
C ALA A 4 -2.78 7.89 -8.50
N LYS A 5 -4.05 8.22 -8.77
CA LYS A 5 -5.02 8.52 -7.70
C LYS A 5 -5.32 7.27 -6.89
N ASP A 6 -5.61 6.15 -7.55
CA ASP A 6 -5.93 4.89 -6.88
C ASP A 6 -4.76 4.43 -5.98
N TYR A 7 -3.51 4.63 -6.43
CA TYR A 7 -2.32 4.37 -5.61
C TYR A 7 -2.18 5.32 -4.42
N ALA A 8 -2.42 6.62 -4.63
CA ALA A 8 -2.40 7.60 -3.54
C ALA A 8 -3.47 7.27 -2.48
N ASP A 9 -4.65 6.82 -2.90
CA ASP A 9 -5.73 6.39 -2.00
C ASP A 9 -5.32 5.16 -1.19
N ILE A 10 -4.62 4.19 -1.80
CA ILE A 10 -4.07 3.03 -1.07
C ILE A 10 -2.99 3.44 -0.06
N LEU A 11 -2.05 4.32 -0.46
CA LEU A 11 -1.02 4.84 0.45
C LEU A 11 -1.63 5.54 1.67
N ALA A 12 -2.73 6.28 1.47
CA ALA A 12 -3.46 6.92 2.56
C ALA A 12 -4.04 5.91 3.57
N LEU A 13 -4.49 4.74 3.11
CA LEU A 13 -5.06 3.70 3.97
C LEU A 13 -4.02 2.97 4.81
N ILE A 14 -2.77 2.95 4.38
CA ILE A 14 -1.67 2.22 5.05
C ILE A 14 -0.67 3.14 5.73
N ASP A 15 -0.87 4.47 5.69
CA ASP A 15 0.04 5.41 6.34
C ASP A 15 -0.17 5.42 7.87
N PRO A 16 0.79 4.93 8.67
CA PRO A 16 0.67 4.89 10.13
C PRO A 16 0.56 6.29 10.76
N ASN A 17 1.01 7.34 10.08
CA ASN A 17 0.88 8.72 10.58
C ASN A 17 -0.50 9.32 10.31
N ASN A 18 -1.31 8.68 9.45
CA ASN A 18 -2.62 9.16 9.02
C ASN A 18 -3.73 8.10 9.23
N GLY A 19 -3.57 7.19 10.20
CA GLY A 19 -4.61 6.24 10.62
C GLY A 19 -4.48 4.83 10.06
N GLY A 20 -3.44 4.54 9.26
CA GLY A 20 -3.18 3.22 8.69
C GLY A 20 -2.62 2.16 9.66
N ASN A 21 -2.71 2.39 10.98
CA ASN A 21 -2.29 1.39 11.98
C ASN A 21 -3.33 0.28 12.20
N ASP A 22 -4.59 0.51 11.81
CA ASP A 22 -5.71 -0.38 12.10
C ASP A 22 -5.96 -1.42 10.99
N VAL A 23 -4.91 -1.79 10.25
CA VAL A 23 -5.02 -2.80 9.19
C VAL A 23 -5.06 -4.20 9.81
N GLU A 24 -6.21 -4.85 9.71
CA GLU A 24 -6.43 -6.25 10.09
C GLU A 24 -5.65 -7.21 9.18
N ILE A 25 -4.38 -7.49 9.53
CA ILE A 25 -3.46 -8.32 8.74
C ILE A 25 -4.03 -9.72 8.46
N SER A 26 -4.78 -10.30 9.41
CA SER A 26 -5.40 -11.63 9.23
C SER A 26 -6.42 -11.65 8.08
N VAL A 27 -7.23 -10.60 7.98
CA VAL A 27 -8.23 -10.41 6.93
C VAL A 27 -7.55 -10.11 5.60
N LEU A 28 -6.57 -9.21 5.61
CA LEU A 28 -5.80 -8.87 4.43
C LEU A 28 -5.09 -10.11 3.84
N GLY A 29 -4.50 -10.95 4.69
CA GLY A 29 -3.85 -12.18 4.26
C GLY A 29 -4.81 -13.20 3.67
N LYS A 30 -6.01 -13.34 4.24
CA LYS A 30 -7.07 -14.16 3.64
C LYS A 30 -7.45 -13.66 2.24
N PHE A 31 -7.59 -12.35 2.05
CA PHE A 31 -7.90 -11.78 0.73
C PHE A 31 -6.77 -12.00 -0.26
N MET A 32 -5.51 -11.80 0.13
CA MET A 32 -4.37 -12.01 -0.76
C MET A 32 -4.17 -13.48 -1.16
N ASN A 33 -4.49 -14.42 -0.26
CA ASN A 33 -4.49 -15.84 -0.59
C ASN A 33 -5.64 -16.23 -1.53
N THR A 34 -6.79 -15.56 -1.40
CA THR A 34 -7.94 -15.77 -2.29
C THR A 34 -7.74 -15.11 -3.66
N TYR A 35 -7.05 -13.97 -3.68
CA TYR A 35 -6.86 -13.11 -4.83
C TYR A 35 -5.37 -12.74 -4.97
N PRO A 36 -4.54 -13.61 -5.58
CA PRO A 36 -3.09 -13.40 -5.65
C PRO A 36 -2.66 -12.08 -6.29
N PHE A 37 -3.45 -11.54 -7.22
CA PHE A 37 -3.18 -10.26 -7.89
C PHE A 37 -3.10 -9.08 -6.90
N LEU A 38 -3.68 -9.19 -5.71
CA LEU A 38 -3.60 -8.15 -4.68
C LEU A 38 -2.17 -7.95 -4.15
N LYS A 39 -1.35 -9.01 -4.12
CA LYS A 39 0.07 -8.89 -3.73
C LYS A 39 0.84 -8.05 -4.76
N GLU A 40 0.65 -8.35 -6.04
CA GLU A 40 1.28 -7.62 -7.16
C GLU A 40 0.79 -6.16 -7.22
N SER A 41 -0.51 -5.95 -6.98
CA SER A 41 -1.10 -4.61 -6.95
C SER A 41 -0.52 -3.77 -5.82
N LEU A 42 -0.38 -4.34 -4.62
CA LEU A 42 0.21 -3.63 -3.49
C LEU A 42 1.70 -3.35 -3.69
N ALA A 43 2.46 -4.29 -4.26
CA ALA A 43 3.86 -4.05 -4.64
C ALA A 43 3.97 -2.87 -5.62
N SER A 44 3.11 -2.83 -6.64
CA SER A 44 3.07 -1.77 -7.65
C SER A 44 2.79 -0.38 -7.05
N VAL A 45 2.02 -0.29 -5.97
CA VAL A 45 1.78 0.98 -5.25
C VAL A 45 3.08 1.55 -4.68
N GLY A 46 3.96 0.69 -4.14
CA GLY A 46 5.23 1.10 -3.55
C GLY A 46 6.30 1.48 -4.56
N GLU A 47 6.11 1.09 -5.83
CA GLU A 47 7.00 1.40 -6.94
C GLU A 47 6.51 2.61 -7.77
N SER A 48 5.35 3.17 -7.44
CA SER A 48 4.78 4.26 -8.23
C SER A 48 5.12 5.64 -7.68
N ASP A 49 6.10 6.28 -8.30
CA ASP A 49 6.47 7.67 -8.03
C ASP A 49 5.27 8.62 -8.18
N ASP A 50 4.49 8.47 -9.25
CA ASP A 50 3.26 9.25 -9.49
C ASP A 50 2.26 9.15 -8.33
N GLY A 51 2.06 7.95 -7.77
CA GLY A 51 1.14 7.71 -6.66
C GLY A 51 1.66 8.32 -5.36
N ILE A 52 2.96 8.17 -5.11
CA ILE A 52 3.66 8.73 -3.94
C ILE A 52 3.64 10.25 -3.98
N GLU A 53 4.03 10.86 -5.11
CA GLU A 53 3.99 12.31 -5.33
C GLU A 53 2.57 12.84 -5.13
N LYS A 54 1.57 12.14 -5.68
CA LYS A 54 0.17 12.54 -5.57
C LYS A 54 -0.37 12.44 -4.15
N TYR A 55 0.05 11.44 -3.37
CA TYR A 55 -0.31 11.36 -1.96
C TYR A 55 0.37 12.48 -1.15
N GLY A 56 1.64 12.74 -1.43
CA GLY A 56 2.38 13.92 -0.95
C GLY A 56 2.70 13.93 0.55
N ARG A 57 2.37 12.87 1.30
CA ARG A 57 2.60 12.75 2.76
C ARG A 57 3.55 11.63 3.15
N MET A 58 3.98 10.83 2.18
CA MET A 58 4.84 9.68 2.38
C MET A 58 6.01 9.77 1.40
N SER A 59 7.23 9.48 1.85
CA SER A 59 8.37 9.34 0.95
C SER A 59 8.33 7.98 0.26
N GLU A 60 9.03 7.87 -0.88
CA GLU A 60 9.19 6.61 -1.60
C GLU A 60 9.81 5.51 -0.74
N SER A 61 10.85 5.83 0.04
CA SER A 61 11.49 4.86 0.94
C SER A 61 10.56 4.37 2.04
N THR A 62 9.72 5.26 2.59
CA THR A 62 8.71 4.90 3.58
C THR A 62 7.62 4.03 2.95
N ALA A 63 7.12 4.38 1.76
CA ALA A 63 6.12 3.59 1.04
C ALA A 63 6.61 2.15 0.78
N LYS A 64 7.82 2.02 0.24
CA LYS A 64 8.47 0.71 0.00
C LYS A 64 8.64 -0.10 1.29
N THR A 65 9.04 0.56 2.38
CA THR A 65 9.22 -0.10 3.69
C THR A 65 7.89 -0.64 4.22
N ILE A 66 6.85 0.18 4.26
CA ILE A 66 5.53 -0.21 4.78
C ILE A 66 4.93 -1.33 3.94
N ILE A 67 4.95 -1.18 2.62
CA ILE A 67 4.41 -2.20 1.71
C ILE A 67 5.19 -3.51 1.84
N GLY A 68 6.52 -3.45 1.92
CA GLY A 68 7.35 -4.62 2.17
C GLY A 68 7.03 -5.32 3.49
N GLN A 69 6.81 -4.54 4.56
CA GLN A 69 6.39 -5.08 5.86
C GLN A 69 5.04 -5.78 5.75
N ILE A 70 4.03 -5.15 5.15
CA ILE A 70 2.70 -5.75 4.96
C ILE A 70 2.82 -7.06 4.16
N LEU A 71 3.56 -7.06 3.06
CA LEU A 71 3.75 -8.26 2.22
C LEU A 71 4.51 -9.38 2.94
N SER A 72 5.40 -9.06 3.89
CA SER A 72 6.14 -10.06 4.68
C SER A 72 5.31 -10.73 5.79
N LEU A 73 4.23 -10.08 6.23
CA LEU A 73 3.36 -10.55 7.31
C LEU A 73 2.25 -11.49 6.81
N ILE A 74 2.20 -11.77 5.49
CA ILE A 74 1.11 -12.46 4.78
C ILE A 74 1.60 -13.68 4.01
#